data_AF-A0A1V6QGB5-F1
#
_entry.id   AF-A0A1V6QGB5-F1
#
_cell.length_a   1.000
_cell.length_b   1.000
_cell.length_c   1.000
_cell.angle_alpha   90.00
_cell.angle_beta   90.00
_cell.angle_gamma   90.00
#
_symmetry.space_group_name_H-M   'P 1'
#
loop_
_entity.id
_entity.type
_entity.pdbx_description
1 polymer ?
#
loop_
_entity_poly.entity_id
_entity_poly.type
_entity_poly.pdbx_seq_one_letter_code
_entity_poly.pdbx_strand_id
1 'polypeptide(L)'
;MLILYNVELHSEEPIKWRMHLQAARVMLQWREQTSSRATSLDQIDKFLLYEHYYVSVFAGLTTFDAADELTGDRFENSDDITIFSDFVRVIHRVTRIERVTHDKGADVTPIQVKDIIFEVEAAKQRMVHLSQNIHLQGCHVRQDFQHLICIFYHASLIYTYRLLTNDSISDINAQASRDSILNHLYSLSNKETFAHDLVWPLFILGTECRGLPELQEVVSHEMEIVMRISGVLDRRKVLFFLRQYWSLGLDQSPNWMYLMREMMPGNNMLIL
;
A
#
# COMPACT_ATOMS: atom_id res chain seq x y z
N MET A 1 12.14 -12.67 -14.51
CA MET A 1 10.88 -12.85 -13.77
C MET A 1 10.20 -11.51 -13.48
N LEU A 2 10.76 -10.63 -12.63
CA LEU A 2 10.18 -9.28 -12.37
C LEU A 2 10.17 -8.34 -13.60
N ILE A 3 11.15 -8.48 -14.51
CA ILE A 3 11.13 -7.76 -15.81
C ILE A 3 10.04 -8.31 -16.76
N LEU A 4 9.76 -9.62 -16.71
CA LEU A 4 8.66 -10.23 -17.47
C LEU A 4 7.31 -9.84 -16.87
N TYR A 5 7.21 -9.74 -15.54
CA TYR A 5 6.08 -9.14 -14.83
C TYR A 5 5.81 -7.71 -15.33
N ASN A 6 6.81 -6.82 -15.42
CA ASN A 6 6.63 -5.46 -15.97
C ASN A 6 6.23 -5.43 -17.46
N VAL A 7 6.67 -6.41 -18.25
CA VAL A 7 6.33 -6.52 -19.69
C VAL A 7 4.94 -7.13 -19.90
N GLU A 8 4.56 -8.17 -19.15
CA GLU A 8 3.30 -8.91 -19.28
C GLU A 8 2.12 -8.23 -18.57
N LEU A 9 2.42 -7.27 -17.69
CA LEU A 9 1.51 -6.28 -17.09
C LEU A 9 0.79 -5.39 -18.13
N HIS A 10 1.22 -5.43 -19.40
CA HIS A 10 0.53 -4.78 -20.52
C HIS A 10 -0.55 -5.67 -21.18
N SER A 11 -0.75 -6.92 -20.71
CA SER A 11 -1.79 -7.84 -21.22
C SER A 11 -2.95 -8.00 -20.22
N GLU A 12 -4.19 -8.08 -20.73
CA GLU A 12 -5.45 -7.92 -19.97
C GLU A 12 -5.85 -9.10 -19.05
N GLU A 13 -5.01 -10.10 -18.81
CA GLU A 13 -5.43 -11.33 -18.10
C GLU A 13 -5.12 -11.28 -16.58
N PRO A 14 -6.15 -11.32 -15.70
CA PRO A 14 -6.00 -11.19 -14.23
C PRO A 14 -5.16 -12.28 -13.54
N ILE A 15 -4.98 -13.43 -14.19
CA ILE A 15 -4.45 -14.64 -13.56
C ILE A 15 -2.90 -14.65 -13.55
N LYS A 16 -2.25 -13.82 -14.37
CA LYS A 16 -0.80 -13.90 -14.59
C LYS A 16 0.02 -13.41 -13.40
N TRP A 17 -0.28 -12.25 -12.81
CA TRP A 17 0.56 -11.69 -11.75
C TRP A 17 0.62 -12.56 -10.49
N ARG A 18 -0.49 -13.21 -10.11
CA ARG A 18 -0.54 -14.14 -8.97
C ARG A 18 0.34 -15.36 -9.20
N MET A 19 0.31 -15.93 -10.41
CA MET A 19 1.19 -17.05 -10.76
C MET A 19 2.66 -16.65 -10.70
N HIS A 20 3.04 -15.47 -11.20
CA HIS A 20 4.42 -14.99 -11.13
C HIS A 20 4.87 -14.75 -9.69
N LEU A 21 4.01 -14.16 -8.86
CA LEU A 21 4.28 -13.93 -7.45
C LEU A 21 4.49 -15.25 -6.70
N GLN A 22 3.62 -16.24 -6.95
CA GLN A 22 3.74 -17.56 -6.34
C GLN A 22 4.99 -18.30 -6.82
N ALA A 23 5.32 -18.23 -8.12
CA ALA A 23 6.53 -18.82 -8.65
C ALA A 23 7.79 -18.17 -8.05
N ALA A 24 7.81 -16.83 -7.92
CA ALA A 24 8.89 -16.11 -7.25
C ALA A 24 9.04 -16.53 -5.79
N ARG A 25 7.92 -16.67 -5.05
CA ARG A 25 7.89 -17.19 -3.67
C ARG A 25 8.52 -18.58 -3.57
N VAL A 26 8.13 -19.51 -4.45
CA VAL A 26 8.68 -20.88 -4.47
C VAL A 26 10.17 -20.86 -4.76
N MET A 27 10.64 -20.02 -5.70
CA MET A 27 12.06 -19.89 -6.01
C MET A 27 12.86 -19.34 -4.82
N LEU A 28 12.34 -18.35 -4.10
CA LEU A 28 12.96 -17.80 -2.89
C LEU A 28 13.04 -18.86 -1.79
N GLN A 29 11.95 -19.57 -1.50
CA GLN A 29 11.94 -20.66 -0.52
C GLN A 29 12.90 -21.79 -0.88
N TRP A 30 12.95 -22.18 -2.15
CA TRP A 30 13.89 -23.20 -2.62
C TRP A 30 15.34 -22.76 -2.46
N ARG A 31 15.66 -21.50 -2.78
CA ARG A 31 16.99 -20.92 -2.57
C ARG A 31 17.38 -20.93 -1.09
N GLU A 32 16.46 -20.57 -0.21
CA GLU A 32 16.70 -20.58 1.24
C GLU A 32 16.98 -21.98 1.78
N GLN A 33 16.24 -22.99 1.28
CA GLN A 33 16.42 -24.39 1.69
C GLN A 33 17.69 -25.03 1.11
N THR A 34 18.11 -24.62 -0.08
CA THR A 34 19.31 -25.15 -0.75
C THR A 34 20.59 -24.43 -0.35
N SER A 35 20.50 -23.19 0.13
CA SER A 35 21.64 -22.41 0.63
C SER A 35 21.99 -22.84 2.06
N SER A 36 22.68 -23.97 2.20
CA SER A 36 23.16 -24.48 3.51
C SER A 36 24.31 -23.67 4.14
N ARG A 37 24.79 -22.61 3.48
CA ARG A 37 25.85 -21.72 3.98
C ARG A 37 25.56 -20.27 3.61
N ALA A 38 25.69 -19.40 4.61
CA ALA A 38 25.58 -17.95 4.55
C ALA A 38 26.41 -17.37 3.39
N THR A 39 25.77 -17.20 2.24
CA THR A 39 26.26 -16.29 1.20
C THR A 39 25.45 -15.02 1.40
N SER A 40 26.10 -13.94 1.83
CA SER A 40 25.45 -12.64 1.96
C SER A 40 24.75 -12.31 0.64
N LEU A 41 23.47 -11.93 0.71
CA LEU A 41 22.72 -11.52 -0.48
C LEU A 41 23.45 -10.35 -1.15
N ASP A 42 23.70 -10.46 -2.46
CA ASP A 42 24.19 -9.34 -3.25
C ASP A 42 23.10 -8.24 -3.34
N GLN A 43 23.48 -7.02 -3.73
CA GLN A 43 22.59 -5.87 -3.81
C GLN A 43 21.38 -6.14 -4.73
N ILE A 44 21.58 -6.85 -5.84
CA ILE A 44 20.52 -7.24 -6.76
C ILE A 44 19.54 -8.22 -6.09
N ASP A 45 20.06 -9.18 -5.34
CA ASP A 45 19.22 -10.15 -4.62
C ASP A 45 18.38 -9.46 -3.55
N LYS A 46 18.98 -8.51 -2.81
CA LYS A 46 18.26 -7.69 -1.83
C LYS A 46 17.15 -6.88 -2.50
N PHE A 47 17.45 -6.20 -3.60
CA PHE A 47 16.46 -5.44 -4.36
C PHE A 47 15.30 -6.33 -4.82
N LEU A 48 15.57 -7.49 -5.45
CA LEU A 48 14.52 -8.39 -5.93
C LEU A 48 13.67 -8.96 -4.78
N LEU A 49 14.29 -9.23 -3.63
CA LEU A 49 13.59 -9.69 -2.44
C LEU A 49 12.65 -8.59 -1.90
N TYR A 50 13.10 -7.34 -1.91
CA TYR A 50 12.27 -6.20 -1.51
C TYR A 50 11.13 -5.91 -2.48
N GLU A 51 11.38 -5.94 -3.78
CA GLU A 51 10.34 -5.84 -4.81
C GLU A 51 9.28 -6.93 -4.63
N HIS A 52 9.71 -8.18 -4.44
CA HIS A 52 8.80 -9.28 -4.14
C HIS A 52 7.99 -9.01 -2.87
N TYR A 53 8.62 -8.53 -1.80
CA TYR A 53 7.93 -8.19 -0.56
C TYR A 53 6.88 -7.10 -0.74
N TYR A 54 7.21 -6.00 -1.41
CA TYR A 54 6.28 -4.91 -1.68
C TYR A 54 5.06 -5.42 -2.45
N VAL A 55 5.29 -6.07 -3.59
CA VAL A 55 4.22 -6.61 -4.42
C VAL A 55 3.36 -7.60 -3.60
N SER A 56 3.99 -8.43 -2.76
CA SER A 56 3.27 -9.38 -1.92
C SER A 56 2.39 -8.69 -0.87
N VAL A 57 2.88 -7.63 -0.22
CA VAL A 57 2.10 -6.85 0.76
C VAL A 57 0.92 -6.17 0.08
N PHE A 58 1.13 -5.49 -1.05
CA PHE A 58 0.07 -4.79 -1.76
C PHE A 58 -0.95 -5.75 -2.40
N ALA A 59 -0.52 -6.91 -2.88
CA ALA A 59 -1.41 -8.01 -3.27
C ALA A 59 -2.22 -8.53 -2.08
N GLY A 60 -1.57 -8.64 -0.91
CA GLY A 60 -2.17 -9.05 0.36
C GLY A 60 -3.32 -8.15 0.82
N LEU A 61 -3.40 -6.90 0.37
CA LEU A 61 -4.48 -5.99 0.78
C LEU A 61 -5.86 -6.42 0.26
N THR A 62 -5.90 -7.15 -0.85
CA THR A 62 -7.15 -7.54 -1.52
C THR A 62 -7.31 -9.05 -1.67
N THR A 63 -6.28 -9.83 -1.31
CA THR A 63 -6.32 -11.29 -1.28
C THR A 63 -6.54 -11.77 0.15
N PHE A 64 -7.53 -12.63 0.37
CA PHE A 64 -7.90 -13.13 1.71
C PHE A 64 -7.60 -14.62 1.89
N ASP A 65 -6.82 -15.22 0.98
CA ASP A 65 -6.50 -16.65 1.01
C ASP A 65 -5.51 -16.98 2.15
N ALA A 66 -5.82 -17.99 2.98
CA ALA A 66 -4.98 -18.42 4.10
C ALA A 66 -3.58 -18.92 3.66
N ALA A 67 -3.43 -19.36 2.41
CA ALA A 67 -2.13 -19.77 1.85
C ALA A 67 -1.18 -18.57 1.57
N ASP A 68 -1.74 -17.36 1.50
CA ASP A 68 -1.00 -16.10 1.32
C ASP A 68 -0.66 -15.45 2.66
N GLU A 69 -0.48 -16.23 3.74
CA GLU A 69 0.22 -15.77 4.93
C GLU A 69 1.64 -15.36 4.54
N LEU A 70 1.77 -14.04 4.33
CA LEU A 70 2.99 -13.33 4.02
C LEU A 70 4.01 -13.61 5.12
N THR A 71 5.03 -14.37 4.79
CA THR A 71 6.15 -14.72 5.68
C THR A 71 7.12 -13.53 5.72
N GLY A 72 6.64 -12.40 6.25
CA GLY A 72 7.35 -11.12 6.25
C GLY A 72 8.21 -10.87 7.49
N ASP A 73 8.33 -11.81 8.41
CA ASP A 73 9.11 -11.64 9.66
C ASP A 73 10.64 -11.61 9.44
N ARG A 74 11.13 -11.76 8.20
CA ARG A 74 12.56 -11.96 7.89
C ARG A 74 13.29 -10.76 7.27
N PHE A 75 12.61 -9.64 7.05
CA PHE A 75 13.25 -8.46 6.46
C PHE A 75 13.98 -7.64 7.53
N GLU A 76 15.25 -7.97 7.78
CA GLU A 76 16.16 -7.08 8.49
C GLU A 76 16.37 -5.81 7.65
N ASN A 77 16.26 -4.64 8.27
CA ASN A 77 16.44 -3.35 7.64
C ASN A 77 17.84 -3.26 7.01
N SER A 78 17.93 -3.33 5.69
CA SER A 78 19.10 -2.86 4.95
C SER A 78 18.84 -1.38 4.64
N ASP A 79 19.34 -0.50 5.51
CA ASP A 79 19.07 0.95 5.50
C ASP A 79 19.34 1.64 4.13
N ASP A 80 20.12 1.03 3.23
CA ASP A 80 20.56 1.65 1.99
C ASP A 80 19.68 1.42 0.75
N ILE A 81 18.71 0.48 0.76
CA ILE A 81 18.10 -0.01 -0.50
C ILE A 81 16.59 0.28 -0.64
N THR A 82 15.86 0.62 0.43
CA THR A 82 14.39 0.61 0.37
C THR A 82 13.71 1.88 0.87
N ILE A 83 13.24 2.68 -0.07
CA ILE A 83 12.42 3.87 0.18
C ILE A 83 11.00 3.41 0.56
N PHE A 84 10.43 3.95 1.64
CA PHE A 84 9.09 3.64 2.17
C PHE A 84 8.90 2.25 2.82
N SER A 85 9.95 1.45 3.02
CA SER A 85 9.80 0.06 3.51
C SER A 85 9.21 -0.02 4.90
N ASP A 86 9.50 0.96 5.73
CA ASP A 86 8.92 1.07 7.05
C ASP A 86 7.40 1.26 6.99
N PHE A 87 6.89 2.06 6.05
CA PHE A 87 5.45 2.19 5.85
C PHE A 87 4.85 0.88 5.37
N VAL A 88 5.49 0.19 4.40
CA VAL A 88 5.03 -1.11 3.89
C VAL A 88 5.02 -2.17 5.00
N ARG A 89 6.00 -2.16 5.92
CA ARG A 89 6.00 -3.03 7.10
C ARG A 89 4.83 -2.73 8.03
N VAL A 90 4.53 -1.47 8.28
CA VAL A 90 3.38 -1.09 9.11
C VAL A 90 2.07 -1.51 8.44
N ILE A 91 1.91 -1.25 7.14
CA ILE A 91 0.74 -1.69 6.35
C ILE A 91 0.56 -3.19 6.51
N HIS A 92 1.62 -3.97 6.25
CA HIS A 92 1.60 -5.42 6.38
C HIS A 92 1.18 -5.88 7.80
N ARG A 93 1.73 -5.25 8.84
CA ARG A 93 1.37 -5.55 10.23
C ARG A 93 -0.10 -5.26 10.51
N VAL A 94 -0.62 -4.11 10.08
CA VAL A 94 -2.03 -3.74 10.23
C VAL A 94 -2.93 -4.76 9.53
N THR A 95 -2.61 -5.13 8.28
CA THR A 95 -3.36 -6.15 7.53
C THR A 95 -3.38 -7.48 8.27
N ARG A 96 -2.24 -7.90 8.84
CA ARG A 96 -2.15 -9.18 9.56
C ARG A 96 -2.97 -9.17 10.85
N ILE A 97 -2.97 -8.06 11.58
CA ILE A 97 -3.79 -7.91 12.79
C ILE A 97 -5.27 -7.95 12.42
N GLU A 98 -5.70 -7.19 11.40
CA GLU A 98 -7.10 -7.23 10.97
C GLU A 98 -7.54 -8.64 10.60
N ARG A 99 -6.74 -9.38 9.82
CA ARG A 99 -7.09 -10.75 9.42
C ARG A 99 -7.25 -11.68 10.61
N VAL A 100 -6.32 -11.63 11.56
CA VAL A 100 -6.39 -12.45 12.78
C VAL A 100 -7.60 -12.07 13.63
N THR A 101 -7.88 -10.77 13.77
CA THR A 101 -9.06 -10.26 14.49
C THR A 101 -10.35 -10.73 13.83
N HIS A 102 -10.43 -10.67 12.51
CA HIS A 102 -11.59 -11.13 11.76
C HIS A 102 -11.81 -12.64 11.90
N ASP A 103 -10.76 -13.44 11.66
CA ASP A 103 -10.88 -14.91 11.61
C ASP A 103 -11.07 -15.54 12.99
N LYS A 104 -10.44 -14.95 14.03
CA LYS A 104 -10.47 -15.50 15.40
C LYS A 104 -11.41 -14.75 16.33
N GLY A 105 -12.05 -13.67 15.86
CA GLY A 105 -12.85 -12.77 16.70
C GLY A 105 -12.03 -12.11 17.82
N ALA A 106 -10.74 -11.89 17.60
CA ALA A 106 -9.83 -11.36 18.62
C ALA A 106 -9.89 -9.82 18.67
N ASP A 107 -10.17 -9.25 19.83
CA ASP A 107 -10.21 -7.79 19.98
C ASP A 107 -8.83 -7.15 19.84
N VAL A 108 -8.75 -6.06 19.07
CA VAL A 108 -7.55 -5.23 19.00
C VAL A 108 -7.52 -4.30 20.21
N THR A 109 -6.43 -4.33 20.97
CA THR A 109 -6.32 -3.48 22.16
C THR A 109 -5.96 -2.03 21.78
N PRO A 110 -6.44 -1.01 22.54
CA PRO A 110 -6.06 0.38 22.30
C PRO A 110 -4.54 0.63 22.36
N ILE A 111 -3.82 -0.14 23.19
CA ILE A 111 -2.36 -0.08 23.31
C ILE A 111 -1.71 -0.51 21.99
N GLN A 112 -2.18 -1.62 21.40
CA GLN A 112 -1.67 -2.12 20.13
C GLN A 112 -1.89 -1.12 18.99
N VAL A 113 -3.05 -0.45 18.94
CA VAL A 113 -3.31 0.62 17.96
C VAL A 113 -2.34 1.79 18.17
N LYS A 114 -2.13 2.21 19.42
CA LYS A 114 -1.19 3.30 19.74
C LYS A 114 0.25 2.96 19.35
N ASP A 115 0.69 1.73 19.56
CA ASP A 115 2.02 1.27 19.16
C ASP A 115 2.20 1.33 17.65
N ILE A 116 1.17 0.94 16.88
CA ILE A 116 1.19 1.03 15.42
C ILE A 116 1.25 2.50 14.96
N ILE A 117 0.46 3.39 15.56
CA ILE A 117 0.51 4.82 15.24
C ILE A 117 1.91 5.39 15.52
N PHE A 118 2.55 4.96 16.61
CA PHE A 118 3.93 5.35 16.91
C PHE A 118 4.92 4.83 15.85
N GLU A 119 4.71 3.61 15.33
CA GLU A 119 5.51 3.08 14.22
C GLU A 119 5.31 3.85 12.91
N VAL A 120 4.08 4.29 12.60
CA VAL A 120 3.80 5.17 11.45
C VAL A 120 4.54 6.50 11.58
N GLU A 121 4.53 7.10 12.77
CA GLU A 121 5.27 8.34 13.04
C GLU A 121 6.78 8.12 12.93
N ALA A 122 7.31 7.03 13.48
CA ALA A 122 8.71 6.70 13.38
C ALA A 122 9.15 6.45 11.92
N ALA A 123 8.30 5.82 11.11
CA ALA A 123 8.51 5.63 9.67
C ALA A 123 8.62 6.98 8.94
N LYS A 124 7.71 7.91 9.21
CA LYS A 124 7.79 9.28 8.68
C LYS A 124 9.09 9.97 9.06
N GLN A 125 9.48 9.92 10.34
CA GLN A 125 10.69 10.58 10.83
C GLN A 125 11.95 10.04 10.15
N ARG A 126 12.07 8.72 10.01
CA ARG A 126 13.18 8.08 9.29
C ARG A 126 13.20 8.48 7.81
N MET A 127 12.04 8.52 7.15
CA MET A 127 11.94 8.94 5.75
C MET A 127 12.28 10.42 5.55
N VAL A 128 11.88 11.31 6.47
CA VAL A 128 12.26 12.72 6.44
C VAL A 128 13.76 12.86 6.64
N HIS A 129 14.36 12.12 7.57
CA HIS A 129 15.82 12.11 7.74
C HIS A 129 16.53 11.60 6.46
N LEU A 130 16.04 10.51 5.88
CA LEU A 130 16.55 9.97 4.62
C LEU A 130 16.43 11.00 3.48
N SER A 131 15.32 11.75 3.40
CA SER A 131 15.13 12.82 2.41
C SER A 131 16.19 13.92 2.49
N GLN A 132 16.85 14.09 3.63
CA GLN A 132 17.94 15.04 3.83
C GLN A 132 19.26 14.47 3.31
N ASN A 133 19.47 13.17 3.46
CA ASN A 133 20.73 12.48 3.15
C ASN A 133 20.83 11.97 1.69
N ILE A 134 19.72 11.70 1.00
CA ILE A 134 19.74 11.29 -0.41
C ILE A 134 20.09 12.49 -1.31
N HIS A 135 20.91 12.23 -2.34
CA HIS A 135 21.19 13.18 -3.42
C HIS A 135 20.00 13.32 -4.38
N LEU A 136 18.95 13.99 -3.95
CA LEU A 136 17.85 14.42 -4.83
C LEU A 136 18.27 15.66 -5.62
N GLN A 137 18.10 15.63 -6.95
CA GLN A 137 18.48 16.71 -7.84
C GLN A 137 17.51 17.90 -7.72
N GLY A 138 17.92 18.95 -7.00
CA GLY A 138 17.19 20.21 -6.91
C GLY A 138 16.26 20.34 -5.70
N CYS A 139 15.97 21.59 -5.30
CA CYS A 139 15.13 21.89 -4.15
C CYS A 139 13.67 21.43 -4.34
N HIS A 140 13.13 21.56 -5.56
CA HIS A 140 11.76 21.17 -5.87
C HIS A 140 11.52 19.66 -5.74
N VAL A 141 12.43 18.81 -6.23
CA VAL A 141 12.31 17.35 -6.12
C VAL A 141 12.34 16.90 -4.66
N ARG A 142 13.16 17.55 -3.83
CA ARG A 142 13.21 17.27 -2.39
C ARG A 142 11.91 17.66 -1.69
N GLN A 143 11.33 18.81 -2.05
CA GLN A 143 10.06 19.25 -1.50
C GLN A 143 8.91 18.32 -1.92
N ASP A 144 8.85 17.94 -3.19
CA ASP A 144 7.84 16.99 -3.69
C ASP A 144 7.99 15.62 -3.00
N PHE A 145 9.22 15.17 -2.77
CA PHE A 145 9.47 13.94 -2.01
C PHE A 145 9.00 14.04 -0.54
N GLN A 146 9.15 15.20 0.11
CA GLN A 146 8.59 15.42 1.45
C GLN A 146 7.06 15.40 1.44
N HIS A 147 6.42 15.98 0.42
CA HIS A 147 4.97 15.88 0.25
C HIS A 147 4.53 14.43 0.06
N LEU A 148 5.27 13.63 -0.73
CA LEU A 148 5.01 12.20 -0.88
C LEU A 148 5.13 11.44 0.45
N ILE A 149 6.15 11.73 1.26
CA ILE A 149 6.30 11.14 2.61
C ILE A 149 5.08 11.46 3.47
N CYS A 150 4.58 12.69 3.46
CA CYS A 150 3.38 13.06 4.20
C CYS A 150 2.12 12.37 3.67
N ILE A 151 2.00 12.20 2.35
CA ILE A 151 0.90 11.46 1.73
C ILE A 151 0.88 10.00 2.22
N PHE A 152 2.02 9.32 2.20
CA PHE A 152 2.14 7.95 2.74
C PHE A 152 1.81 7.88 4.23
N TYR A 153 2.33 8.83 5.01
CA TYR A 153 2.06 8.92 6.44
C TYR A 153 0.56 9.00 6.75
N HIS A 154 -0.15 9.95 6.11
CA HIS A 154 -1.57 10.12 6.34
C HIS A 154 -2.40 8.96 5.80
N ALA A 155 -2.00 8.35 4.68
CA ALA A 155 -2.66 7.15 4.17
C ALA A 155 -2.48 5.96 5.12
N SER A 156 -1.28 5.78 5.72
CA SER A 156 -1.05 4.74 6.75
C SER A 156 -1.85 4.97 8.02
N LEU A 157 -2.04 6.23 8.43
CA LEU A 157 -2.92 6.57 9.55
C LEU A 157 -4.37 6.20 9.26
N ILE A 158 -4.93 6.62 8.11
CA ILE A 158 -6.28 6.25 7.70
C ILE A 158 -6.44 4.73 7.67
N TYR A 159 -5.50 4.03 7.02
CA TYR A 159 -5.52 2.57 6.96
C TYR A 159 -5.55 1.92 8.35
N THR A 160 -4.74 2.43 9.29
CA THR A 160 -4.72 1.94 10.67
C THR A 160 -6.05 2.19 11.38
N TYR A 161 -6.58 3.42 11.31
CA TYR A 161 -7.84 3.78 11.95
C TYR A 161 -9.02 2.97 11.41
N ARG A 162 -9.13 2.81 10.09
CA ARG A 162 -10.26 2.12 9.45
C ARG A 162 -10.29 0.61 9.66
N LEU A 163 -9.14 0.00 9.94
CA LEU A 163 -9.04 -1.45 10.08
C LEU A 163 -9.00 -1.90 11.53
N LEU A 164 -8.47 -1.09 12.44
CA LEU A 164 -8.21 -1.51 13.83
C LEU A 164 -9.07 -0.78 14.86
N THR A 165 -9.78 0.27 14.47
CA THR A 165 -10.64 1.05 15.35
C THR A 165 -12.01 1.29 14.73
N ASN A 166 -13.00 1.55 15.59
CA ASN A 166 -14.36 1.89 15.18
C ASN A 166 -14.96 2.90 16.17
N ASP A 167 -14.23 3.99 16.42
CA ASP A 167 -14.62 5.04 17.35
C ASP A 167 -14.63 6.43 16.69
N SER A 168 -15.38 7.37 17.27
CA SER A 168 -15.54 8.71 16.71
C SER A 168 -14.27 9.54 16.66
N ILE A 169 -13.27 9.24 17.51
CA ILE A 169 -11.98 9.92 17.49
C ILE A 169 -11.19 9.47 16.26
N SER A 170 -11.23 8.17 15.95
CA SER A 170 -10.63 7.60 14.75
C SER A 170 -11.23 8.19 13.47
N ASP A 171 -12.55 8.45 13.45
CA ASP A 171 -13.22 9.13 12.34
C ASP A 171 -12.70 10.54 12.10
N ILE A 172 -12.58 11.34 13.18
CA ILE A 172 -12.05 12.71 13.11
C ILE A 172 -10.60 12.70 12.62
N ASN A 173 -9.78 11.79 13.13
CA ASN A 173 -8.37 11.68 12.74
C ASN A 173 -8.21 11.20 11.29
N ALA A 174 -9.07 10.30 10.82
CA ALA A 174 -9.10 9.86 9.42
C ALA A 174 -9.49 11.01 8.49
N GLN A 175 -10.51 11.81 8.86
CA GLN A 175 -10.90 13.01 8.10
C GLN A 175 -9.78 14.05 8.04
N ALA A 176 -9.13 14.35 9.17
CA ALA A 176 -7.99 15.28 9.20
C ALA A 176 -6.80 14.77 8.34
N SER A 177 -6.59 13.46 8.32
CA SER A 177 -5.57 12.84 7.47
C SER A 177 -5.94 12.89 5.99
N ARG A 178 -7.21 12.67 5.63
CA ARG A 178 -7.73 12.82 4.25
C ARG A 178 -7.46 14.23 3.72
N ASP A 179 -7.80 15.24 4.51
CA ASP A 179 -7.64 16.64 4.12
C ASP A 179 -6.14 16.99 3.99
N SER A 180 -5.29 16.44 4.85
CA SER A 180 -3.83 16.57 4.73
C SER A 180 -3.26 15.90 3.46
N ILE A 181 -3.76 14.72 3.06
CA ILE A 181 -3.35 14.08 1.79
C ILE A 181 -3.68 14.99 0.62
N LEU A 182 -4.90 15.55 0.56
CA LEU A 182 -5.32 16.46 -0.50
C LEU A 182 -4.40 17.67 -0.60
N ASN A 183 -4.12 18.33 0.54
CA ASN A 183 -3.23 19.49 0.57
C ASN A 183 -1.82 19.16 0.04
N HIS A 184 -1.27 18.02 0.42
CA HIS A 184 0.04 17.59 -0.08
C HIS A 184 0.01 17.19 -1.55
N LEU A 185 -1.06 16.55 -2.02
CA LEU A 185 -1.26 16.18 -3.41
C LEU A 185 -1.34 17.41 -4.33
N TYR A 186 -2.01 18.48 -3.88
CA TYR A 186 -2.05 19.77 -4.60
C TYR A 186 -0.72 20.51 -4.56
N SER A 187 0.12 20.24 -3.55
CA SER A 187 1.43 20.88 -3.39
C SER A 187 2.55 20.19 -4.18
N LEU A 188 2.30 19.02 -4.78
CA LEU A 188 3.26 18.34 -5.65
C LEU A 188 3.46 19.13 -6.95
N SER A 189 4.69 19.61 -7.17
CA SER A 189 5.08 20.38 -8.35
C SER A 189 5.19 19.48 -9.58
N ASN A 190 5.72 18.27 -9.42
CA ASN A 190 5.82 17.27 -10.47
C ASN A 190 5.28 15.91 -10.02
N LYS A 191 4.00 15.66 -10.30
CA LYS A 191 3.32 14.39 -10.02
C LYS A 191 3.83 13.23 -10.86
N GLU A 192 4.45 13.50 -12.02
CA GLU A 192 4.91 12.44 -12.93
C GLU A 192 6.06 11.63 -12.33
N THR A 193 6.96 12.30 -11.60
CA THR A 193 8.11 11.68 -10.92
C THR A 193 7.69 10.57 -9.96
N PHE A 194 6.53 10.73 -9.31
CA PHE A 194 6.07 9.86 -8.22
C PHE A 194 4.78 9.11 -8.56
N ALA A 195 4.39 9.08 -9.85
CA ALA A 195 3.12 8.50 -10.27
C ALA A 195 2.94 7.05 -9.80
N HIS A 196 4.01 6.25 -9.84
CA HIS A 196 4.00 4.86 -9.38
C HIS A 196 3.72 4.74 -7.87
N ASP A 197 4.26 5.66 -7.06
CA ASP A 197 4.14 5.61 -5.59
C ASP A 197 2.76 6.12 -5.10
N LEU A 198 1.99 6.79 -5.96
CA LEU A 198 0.72 7.42 -5.57
C LEU A 198 -0.48 6.46 -5.59
N VAL A 199 -0.37 5.27 -6.19
CA VAL A 199 -1.52 4.37 -6.38
C VAL A 199 -2.17 3.98 -5.07
N TRP A 200 -1.38 3.47 -4.11
CA TRP A 200 -1.92 3.05 -2.82
C TRP A 200 -2.44 4.23 -1.99
N PRO A 201 -1.72 5.35 -1.82
CA PRO A 201 -2.26 6.50 -1.11
C PRO A 201 -3.54 7.07 -1.74
N LEU A 202 -3.63 7.13 -3.07
CA LEU A 202 -4.84 7.57 -3.77
C LEU A 202 -6.00 6.58 -3.58
N PHE A 203 -5.72 5.28 -3.52
CA PHE A 203 -6.73 4.29 -3.17
C PHE A 203 -7.29 4.55 -1.77
N ILE A 204 -6.41 4.68 -0.77
CA ILE A 204 -6.82 4.97 0.61
C ILE A 204 -7.61 6.28 0.69
N LEU A 205 -7.12 7.34 0.05
CA LEU A 205 -7.85 8.61 -0.05
C LEU A 205 -9.24 8.40 -0.64
N GLY A 206 -9.35 7.64 -1.74
CA GLY A 206 -10.60 7.31 -2.39
C GLY A 206 -11.60 6.59 -1.48
N THR A 207 -11.14 5.72 -0.57
CA THR A 207 -12.03 5.06 0.39
C THR A 207 -12.69 6.03 1.38
N GLU A 208 -12.11 7.22 1.58
CA GLU A 208 -12.63 8.30 2.43
C GLU A 208 -13.52 9.31 1.67
N CYS A 209 -13.73 9.12 0.36
CA CYS A 209 -14.50 10.04 -0.50
C CYS A 209 -15.97 9.62 -0.68
N ARG A 210 -16.45 8.57 -0.01
CA ARG A 210 -17.86 8.15 -0.13
C ARG A 210 -18.80 9.29 0.33
N GLY A 211 -19.81 9.60 -0.48
CA GLY A 211 -20.72 10.73 -0.23
C GLY A 211 -20.15 12.13 -0.54
N LEU A 212 -18.95 12.23 -1.11
CA LEU A 212 -18.26 13.49 -1.43
C LEU A 212 -17.92 13.56 -2.93
N PRO A 213 -18.88 13.88 -3.82
CA PRO A 213 -18.69 13.80 -5.28
C PRO A 213 -17.50 14.61 -5.80
N GLU A 214 -17.25 15.79 -5.22
CA GLU A 214 -16.11 16.65 -5.60
C GLU A 214 -14.78 15.93 -5.35
N LEU A 215 -14.64 15.24 -4.21
CA LEU A 215 -13.42 14.50 -3.89
C LEU A 215 -13.30 13.20 -4.69
N GLN A 216 -14.42 12.56 -5.02
CA GLN A 216 -14.44 11.38 -5.90
C GLN A 216 -13.93 11.71 -7.30
N GLU A 217 -14.27 12.89 -7.82
CA GLU A 217 -13.77 13.37 -9.11
C GLU A 217 -12.27 13.65 -9.03
N VAL A 218 -11.80 14.30 -7.97
CA VAL A 218 -10.35 14.52 -7.74
C VAL A 218 -9.59 13.19 -7.72
N VAL A 219 -10.03 12.21 -6.92
CA VAL A 219 -9.35 10.92 -6.84
C VAL A 219 -9.39 10.18 -8.18
N SER A 220 -10.52 10.23 -8.90
CA SER A 220 -10.64 9.61 -10.23
C SER A 220 -9.65 10.22 -11.21
N HIS A 221 -9.59 11.56 -11.26
CA HIS A 221 -8.70 12.30 -12.13
C HIS A 221 -7.23 11.97 -11.85
N GLU A 222 -6.84 11.92 -10.58
CA GLU A 222 -5.46 11.65 -10.17
C GLU A 222 -5.06 10.19 -10.47
N MET A 223 -5.97 9.23 -10.27
CA MET A 223 -5.76 7.84 -10.70
C MET A 223 -5.62 7.71 -12.22
N GLU A 224 -6.38 8.49 -13.00
CA GLU A 224 -6.27 8.51 -14.46
C GLU A 224 -4.95 9.14 -14.94
N ILE A 225 -4.47 10.19 -14.26
CA ILE A 225 -3.13 10.75 -14.49
C ILE A 225 -2.06 9.70 -14.23
N VAL A 226 -2.12 9.00 -13.08
CA VAL A 226 -1.19 7.93 -12.75
C VAL A 226 -1.22 6.86 -13.85
N MET A 227 -2.39 6.36 -14.24
CA MET A 227 -2.52 5.36 -15.30
C MET A 227 -1.92 5.81 -16.64
N ARG A 228 -2.04 7.09 -16.99
CA ARG A 228 -1.48 7.65 -18.22
C ARG A 228 0.06 7.66 -18.19
N ILE A 229 0.66 7.88 -17.02
CA ILE A 229 2.12 8.03 -16.86
C ILE A 229 2.79 6.68 -16.63
N SER A 230 2.22 5.86 -15.73
CA SER A 230 2.83 4.62 -15.22
C SER A 230 2.20 3.34 -15.78
N GLY A 231 1.19 3.46 -16.64
CA GLY A 231 0.44 2.36 -17.23
C GLY A 231 -0.83 1.99 -16.48
N VAL A 232 -1.76 1.32 -17.18
CA VAL A 232 -3.14 1.06 -16.70
C VAL A 232 -3.20 -0.07 -15.66
N LEU A 233 -2.45 -1.15 -15.85
CA LEU A 233 -2.33 -2.32 -14.96
C LEU A 233 -3.67 -2.73 -14.29
N ASP A 234 -3.61 -3.19 -13.03
CA ASP A 234 -4.77 -3.38 -12.17
C ASP A 234 -5.35 -2.04 -11.65
N ARG A 235 -4.72 -0.89 -11.92
CA ARG A 235 -5.16 0.43 -11.46
C ARG A 235 -6.54 0.80 -12.02
N ARG A 236 -6.87 0.33 -13.22
CA ARG A 236 -8.24 0.44 -13.76
C ARG A 236 -9.25 -0.34 -12.93
N LYS A 237 -8.90 -1.54 -12.45
CA LYS A 237 -9.76 -2.32 -11.55
C LYS A 237 -9.88 -1.62 -10.20
N VAL A 238 -8.79 -1.08 -9.67
CA VAL A 238 -8.79 -0.29 -8.42
C VAL A 238 -9.73 0.90 -8.52
N LEU A 239 -9.65 1.70 -9.60
CA LEU A 239 -10.56 2.83 -9.82
C LEU A 239 -12.01 2.36 -10.04
N PHE A 240 -12.22 1.27 -10.77
CA PHE A 240 -13.55 0.69 -10.94
C PHE A 240 -14.15 0.28 -9.59
N PHE A 241 -13.37 -0.37 -8.73
CA PHE A 241 -13.79 -0.74 -7.38
C PHE A 241 -14.15 0.50 -6.56
N LEU A 242 -13.33 1.55 -6.58
CA LEU A 242 -13.65 2.79 -5.87
C LEU A 242 -14.99 3.38 -6.34
N ARG A 243 -15.25 3.42 -7.65
CA ARG A 243 -16.53 3.89 -8.20
C ARG A 243 -17.71 3.03 -7.73
N GLN A 244 -17.55 1.71 -7.68
CA GLN A 244 -18.57 0.82 -7.10
C GLN A 244 -18.76 1.11 -5.60
N TYR A 245 -17.66 1.22 -4.85
CA TYR A 245 -17.66 1.54 -3.43
C TYR A 245 -18.36 2.87 -3.13
N TRP A 246 -18.19 3.89 -3.97
CA TRP A 246 -18.85 5.20 -3.85
C TRP A 246 -20.35 5.16 -4.17
N SER A 247 -20.78 4.24 -5.04
CA SER A 247 -22.18 4.09 -5.44
C SER A 247 -23.06 3.39 -4.40
N LEU A 248 -22.46 2.70 -3.44
CA LEU A 248 -23.17 2.06 -2.34
C LEU A 248 -23.72 3.11 -1.37
N GLY A 249 -24.94 2.89 -0.87
CA GLY A 249 -25.53 3.74 0.15
C GLY A 249 -24.66 3.79 1.41
N LEU A 250 -24.61 4.96 2.07
CA LEU A 250 -23.85 5.14 3.32
C LEU A 250 -24.30 4.15 4.42
N ASP A 251 -25.56 3.73 4.37
CA ASP A 251 -26.17 2.79 5.31
C ASP A 251 -25.90 1.31 4.97
N GLN A 252 -25.33 1.01 3.79
CA GLN A 252 -25.34 -0.32 3.18
C GLN A 252 -24.00 -1.07 3.21
N SER A 253 -22.88 -0.49 3.65
CA SER A 253 -21.66 -1.30 3.82
C SER A 253 -20.74 -0.82 4.94
N PRO A 254 -20.15 -1.75 5.72
CA PRO A 254 -18.92 -1.53 6.48
C PRO A 254 -17.76 -1.13 5.56
N ASN A 255 -16.56 -0.99 6.14
CA ASN A 255 -15.32 -0.59 5.47
C ASN A 255 -15.09 -1.27 4.09
N TRP A 256 -14.26 -0.66 3.25
CA TRP A 256 -13.95 -1.17 1.91
C TRP A 256 -13.42 -2.62 1.90
N MET A 257 -12.83 -3.07 3.01
CA MET A 257 -12.26 -4.41 3.11
C MET A 257 -13.34 -5.48 3.31
N TYR A 258 -14.40 -5.15 4.05
CA TYR A 258 -15.62 -5.95 4.10
C TYR A 258 -16.25 -6.06 2.72
N LEU A 259 -16.32 -4.96 1.96
CA LEU A 259 -16.85 -5.00 0.59
C LEU A 259 -16.06 -5.98 -0.30
N MET A 260 -14.73 -5.90 -0.24
CA MET A 260 -13.84 -6.78 -0.98
C MET A 260 -14.01 -8.26 -0.58
N ARG A 261 -14.14 -8.52 0.72
CA ARG A 261 -14.21 -9.89 1.26
C ARG A 261 -15.55 -10.55 1.01
N GLU A 262 -16.65 -9.85 1.31
CA GLU A 262 -17.99 -10.45 1.35
C GLU A 262 -18.81 -10.23 0.08
N MET A 263 -18.63 -9.09 -0.59
CA MET A 263 -19.49 -8.73 -1.73
C MET A 263 -18.80 -8.87 -3.09
N MET A 264 -17.46 -8.89 -3.12
CA MET A 264 -16.68 -9.09 -4.34
C MET A 264 -15.63 -10.20 -4.20
N PRO A 265 -15.98 -11.40 -3.70
CA PRO A 265 -15.02 -12.47 -3.47
C PRO A 265 -14.32 -12.86 -4.78
N GLY A 266 -12.99 -12.96 -4.74
CA GLY A 266 -12.17 -13.33 -5.89
C GLY A 266 -11.83 -12.18 -6.85
N ASN A 267 -12.40 -10.98 -6.67
CA ASN A 267 -12.05 -9.78 -7.44
C ASN A 267 -10.76 -9.13 -6.91
N ASN A 268 -9.69 -9.92 -6.84
CA ASN A 268 -8.39 -9.49 -6.32
C ASN A 268 -7.80 -8.41 -7.24
N MET A 269 -7.21 -7.38 -6.63
CA MET A 269 -6.61 -6.26 -7.35
C MET A 269 -5.26 -5.93 -6.73
N LEU A 270 -4.24 -5.81 -7.56
CA LEU A 270 -2.97 -5.27 -7.10
C LEU A 270 -3.06 -3.74 -6.98
N ILE A 271 -2.77 -3.22 -5.79
CA ILE A 271 -2.79 -1.78 -5.49
C ILE A 271 -1.33 -1.26 -5.50
N LEU A 272 -0.74 -1.14 -6.70
CA LEU A 272 0.65 -0.73 -6.96
C LEU A 272 0.78 0.11 -8.24
#